data_AF-A0A2W5YGG7-F1
#
_entry.id   AF-A0A2W5YGG7-F1
#
_cell.length_a   1.000
_cell.length_b   1.000
_cell.length_c   1.000
_cell.angle_alpha   90.00
_cell.angle_beta   90.00
_cell.angle_gamma   90.00
#
_symmetry.space_group_name_H-M   'P 1'
#
loop_
_entity.id
_entity.type
_entity.pdbx_description
1 polymer ?
#
loop_
_entity_poly.entity_id
_entity_poly.type
_entity_poly.pdbx_seq_one_letter_code
_entity_poly.pdbx_strand_id
1 'polypeptide(L)'
;MKPCIAVIVSLFVMATVAARAADNPAGKAEQLATDLFKASGGDNWGKVKEVQFTFVVESEGKALFSAQHVWNVAAGTDEVKWKDKQGTDHHATAKLATPVADGDEKTAYARWVNDSYWFLAPLKIRDKGVTVEAGGPKDLNGTSCETLHLSFDGVGMTPTDQYVLYLDPQTKLVRAWDYIPKTGDGMQATWEKYQTFAGLTLATEHNFNGKTIRLTDIKVTSDK
;
A
#
# COMPACT_ATOMS: atom_id res chain seq x y z
N MET A 1 -7.96 64.35 60.47
CA MET A 1 -7.34 63.19 59.78
C MET A 1 -8.39 62.54 58.91
N LYS A 2 -8.26 62.62 57.58
CA LYS A 2 -9.14 61.95 56.59
C LYS A 2 -8.35 60.81 55.95
N PRO A 3 -8.90 59.60 55.77
CA PRO A 3 -8.18 58.55 55.04
C PRO A 3 -8.46 58.69 53.54
N CYS A 4 -7.38 58.73 52.75
CA CYS A 4 -7.43 58.59 51.29
C CYS A 4 -7.62 57.10 50.93
N ILE A 5 -8.65 56.82 50.15
CA ILE A 5 -8.86 55.51 49.50
C ILE A 5 -8.16 55.56 48.14
N ALA A 6 -7.14 54.72 47.95
CA ALA A 6 -6.47 54.53 46.67
C ALA A 6 -7.23 53.48 45.86
N VAL A 7 -7.73 53.86 44.68
CA VAL A 7 -8.34 52.95 43.71
C VAL A 7 -7.24 52.45 42.76
N ILE A 8 -6.90 51.17 42.84
CA ILE A 8 -6.01 50.49 41.90
C ILE A 8 -6.87 50.00 40.72
N VAL A 9 -6.73 50.65 39.58
CA VAL A 9 -7.30 50.18 38.30
C VAL A 9 -6.34 49.13 37.74
N SER A 10 -6.70 47.85 37.86
CA SER A 10 -5.99 46.76 37.17
C SER A 10 -6.43 46.71 35.71
N LEU A 11 -5.49 47.01 34.82
CA LEU A 11 -5.64 46.83 33.37
C LEU A 11 -5.47 45.34 33.03
N PHE A 12 -6.55 44.67 32.65
CA PHE A 12 -6.51 43.30 32.14
C PHE A 12 -6.16 43.34 30.64
N VAL A 13 -4.91 43.03 30.30
CA VAL A 13 -4.50 42.81 28.90
C VAL A 13 -4.93 41.39 28.51
N MET A 14 -6.01 41.26 27.73
CA MET A 14 -6.34 39.98 27.09
C MET A 14 -5.34 39.73 25.96
N ALA A 15 -4.36 38.87 26.21
CA ALA A 15 -3.57 38.26 25.16
C ALA A 15 -4.46 37.25 24.41
N THR A 16 -4.87 37.59 23.19
CA THR A 16 -5.49 36.62 22.27
C THR A 16 -4.41 35.64 21.81
N VAL A 17 -4.34 34.48 22.47
CA VAL A 17 -3.60 33.33 21.95
C VAL A 17 -4.38 32.83 20.73
N ALA A 18 -3.89 33.14 19.52
CA ALA A 18 -4.33 32.44 18.34
C ALA A 18 -3.93 30.96 18.50
N ALA A 19 -4.91 30.10 18.77
CA ALA A 19 -4.67 28.68 18.76
C ALA A 19 -4.18 28.30 17.35
N ARG A 20 -2.91 27.88 17.24
CA ARG A 20 -2.46 27.10 16.08
C ARG A 20 -3.48 25.98 15.93
N ALA A 21 -4.12 25.87 14.77
CA ALA A 21 -4.89 24.67 14.44
C ALA A 21 -3.97 23.48 14.73
N ALA A 22 -4.34 22.67 15.71
CA ALA A 22 -3.60 21.46 16.01
C ALA A 22 -3.57 20.64 14.72
N ASP A 23 -2.37 20.25 14.28
CA ASP A 23 -2.20 19.32 13.18
C ASP A 23 -3.11 18.12 13.47
N ASN A 24 -4.14 17.90 12.65
CA ASN A 24 -5.09 16.81 12.80
C ASN A 24 -4.52 15.59 12.06
N PRO A 25 -3.80 14.66 12.72
CA PRO A 25 -3.04 13.64 12.02
C PRO A 25 -3.96 12.63 11.36
N ALA A 26 -5.13 12.36 11.97
CA ALA A 26 -6.16 11.50 11.40
C ALA A 26 -6.75 12.11 10.11
N GLY A 27 -7.04 13.42 10.12
CA GLY A 27 -7.51 14.13 8.92
C GLY A 27 -6.46 14.13 7.81
N LYS A 28 -5.17 14.29 8.15
CA LYS A 28 -4.07 14.22 7.20
C LYS A 28 -3.90 12.82 6.61
N ALA A 29 -3.99 11.78 7.43
CA ALA A 29 -3.89 10.39 7.00
C ALA A 29 -4.98 10.05 5.97
N GLU A 30 -6.24 10.40 6.26
CA GLU A 30 -7.37 10.18 5.35
C GLU A 30 -7.21 10.92 4.03
N GLN A 31 -6.73 12.16 4.07
CA GLN A 31 -6.46 12.94 2.87
C GLN A 31 -5.37 12.29 2.00
N LEU A 32 -4.24 11.92 2.60
CA LEU A 32 -3.14 11.26 1.88
C LEU A 32 -3.56 9.89 1.32
N ALA A 33 -4.32 9.11 2.08
CA ALA A 33 -4.85 7.83 1.62
C ALA A 33 -5.82 8.04 0.43
N THR A 34 -6.62 9.11 0.47
CA THR A 34 -7.51 9.48 -0.63
C THR A 34 -6.77 9.90 -1.88
N ASP A 35 -5.76 10.74 -1.73
CA ASP A 35 -4.92 11.20 -2.83
C ASP A 35 -4.19 10.03 -3.48
N LEU A 36 -3.58 9.14 -2.68
CA LEU A 36 -2.93 7.93 -3.16
C LEU A 36 -3.90 7.03 -3.94
N PHE A 37 -5.05 6.69 -3.33
CA PHE A 37 -6.02 5.81 -3.95
C PHE A 37 -6.51 6.36 -5.30
N LYS A 38 -6.79 7.66 -5.37
CA LYS A 38 -7.21 8.32 -6.62
C LYS A 38 -6.09 8.36 -7.65
N ALA A 39 -4.87 8.69 -7.25
CA ALA A 39 -3.71 8.71 -8.14
C ALA A 39 -3.44 7.34 -8.77
N SER A 40 -3.65 6.26 -8.00
CA SER A 40 -3.56 4.88 -8.49
C SER A 40 -4.77 4.44 -9.32
N GLY A 41 -5.76 5.31 -9.54
CA GLY A 41 -6.92 5.04 -10.38
C GLY A 41 -8.06 4.31 -9.66
N GLY A 42 -8.09 4.33 -8.33
CA GLY A 42 -9.02 3.55 -7.53
C GLY A 42 -10.50 3.91 -7.73
N ASP A 43 -10.82 5.10 -8.27
CA ASP A 43 -12.20 5.44 -8.69
C ASP A 43 -12.72 4.50 -9.80
N ASN A 44 -11.83 3.83 -10.53
CA ASN A 44 -12.17 2.82 -11.54
C ASN A 44 -12.23 1.40 -10.97
N TRP A 45 -11.77 1.16 -9.74
CA TRP A 45 -11.63 -0.19 -9.17
C TRP A 45 -12.96 -0.96 -9.16
N GLY A 46 -14.07 -0.29 -8.83
CA GLY A 46 -15.40 -0.92 -8.81
C GLY A 46 -15.89 -1.43 -10.18
N LYS A 47 -15.24 -1.03 -11.29
CA LYS A 47 -15.57 -1.49 -12.65
C LYS A 47 -14.72 -2.69 -13.09
N VAL A 48 -13.62 -2.97 -12.38
CA VAL A 48 -12.67 -4.03 -12.74
C VAL A 48 -13.33 -5.39 -12.56
N LYS A 49 -13.23 -6.23 -13.58
CA LYS A 49 -13.72 -7.62 -13.58
C LYS A 49 -12.61 -8.63 -13.43
N GLU A 50 -11.50 -8.36 -14.08
CA GLU A 50 -10.39 -9.31 -14.16
C GLU A 50 -9.06 -8.57 -14.18
N VAL A 51 -8.09 -9.11 -13.46
CA VAL A 51 -6.70 -8.67 -13.46
C VAL A 51 -5.82 -9.87 -13.77
N GLN A 52 -5.11 -9.81 -14.89
CA GLN A 52 -4.10 -10.78 -15.28
C GLN A 52 -2.72 -10.15 -15.14
N PHE A 53 -1.76 -10.90 -14.62
CA PHE A 53 -0.37 -10.48 -14.55
C PHE A 53 0.54 -11.69 -14.27
N THR A 54 1.82 -11.56 -14.59
CA THR A 54 2.87 -12.47 -14.18
C THR A 54 3.77 -11.76 -13.16
N PHE A 55 3.92 -12.35 -11.99
CA PHE A 55 4.86 -11.92 -10.95
C PHE A 55 6.20 -12.63 -11.15
N VAL A 56 7.26 -11.87 -11.43
CA VAL A 56 8.60 -12.42 -11.66
C VAL A 56 9.58 -11.85 -10.63
N VAL A 57 10.32 -12.72 -9.94
CA VAL A 57 11.44 -12.32 -9.09
C VAL A 57 12.74 -12.55 -9.85
N GLU A 58 13.55 -11.51 -9.97
CA GLU A 58 14.85 -11.54 -10.63
C GLU A 58 15.98 -11.20 -9.66
N SER A 59 17.16 -11.75 -9.95
CA SER A 59 18.42 -11.38 -9.32
C SER A 59 19.50 -11.45 -10.39
N GLU A 60 20.29 -10.38 -10.54
CA GLU A 60 21.36 -10.30 -11.55
C GLU A 60 20.88 -10.62 -12.99
N GLY A 61 19.66 -10.17 -13.33
CA GLY A 61 19.06 -10.38 -14.65
C GLY A 61 18.57 -11.81 -14.92
N LYS A 62 18.56 -12.70 -13.91
CA LYS A 62 18.02 -14.06 -14.01
C LYS A 62 16.73 -14.20 -13.22
N ALA A 63 15.71 -14.78 -13.84
CA ALA A 63 14.49 -15.14 -13.17
C ALA A 63 14.76 -16.24 -12.12
N LEU A 64 14.44 -15.95 -10.87
CA LEU A 64 14.49 -16.88 -9.74
C LEU A 64 13.15 -17.58 -9.49
N PHE A 65 12.05 -16.89 -9.80
CA PHE A 65 10.70 -17.38 -9.60
C PHE A 65 9.74 -16.65 -10.53
N SER A 66 8.66 -17.34 -10.94
CA SER A 66 7.54 -16.73 -11.66
C SER A 66 6.22 -17.38 -11.25
N ALA A 67 5.18 -16.57 -11.11
CA ALA A 67 3.79 -17.00 -10.96
C ALA A 67 2.87 -16.18 -11.88
N GLN A 68 2.04 -16.86 -12.65
CA GLN A 68 0.99 -16.23 -13.48
C GLN A 68 -0.32 -16.22 -12.71
N HIS A 69 -1.06 -15.12 -12.83
CA HIS A 69 -2.33 -14.89 -12.17
C HIS A 69 -3.40 -14.53 -13.19
N VAL A 70 -4.58 -15.13 -13.04
CA VAL A 70 -5.82 -14.71 -13.70
C VAL A 70 -6.86 -14.52 -12.59
N TRP A 71 -6.91 -13.30 -12.06
CA TRP A 71 -7.76 -12.96 -10.94
C TRP A 71 -9.12 -12.45 -11.42
N ASN A 72 -10.16 -13.25 -11.19
CA ASN A 72 -11.55 -12.82 -11.35
C ASN A 72 -12.03 -12.11 -10.07
N VAL A 73 -12.18 -10.78 -10.17
CA VAL A 73 -12.48 -9.92 -9.02
C VAL A 73 -13.88 -10.19 -8.48
N ALA A 74 -14.88 -10.30 -9.36
CA ALA A 74 -16.27 -10.48 -8.96
C ALA A 74 -16.55 -11.89 -8.39
N ALA A 75 -15.92 -12.92 -8.96
CA ALA A 75 -16.04 -14.29 -8.48
C ALA A 75 -15.24 -14.55 -7.20
N GLY A 76 -14.29 -13.66 -6.85
CA GLY A 76 -13.41 -13.85 -5.69
C GLY A 76 -12.52 -15.07 -5.85
N THR A 77 -11.97 -15.28 -7.05
CA THR A 77 -11.10 -16.42 -7.38
C THR A 77 -9.90 -16.01 -8.19
N ASP A 78 -8.75 -16.62 -7.93
CA ASP A 78 -7.52 -16.41 -8.69
C ASP A 78 -6.95 -17.73 -9.19
N GLU A 79 -6.80 -17.88 -10.51
CA GLU A 79 -6.11 -19.02 -11.12
C GLU A 79 -4.61 -18.72 -11.14
N VAL A 80 -3.83 -19.55 -10.44
CA VAL A 80 -2.39 -19.34 -10.28
C VAL A 80 -1.62 -20.50 -10.89
N LYS A 81 -0.64 -20.18 -11.73
CA LYS A 81 0.31 -21.13 -12.32
C LYS A 81 1.73 -20.77 -11.93
N TRP A 82 2.49 -21.72 -11.42
CA TRP A 82 3.88 -21.49 -11.04
C TRP A 82 4.71 -22.76 -11.20
N LYS A 83 6.03 -22.59 -11.11
CA LYS A 83 6.99 -23.69 -11.05
C LYS A 83 7.66 -23.71 -9.69
N ASP A 84 7.71 -24.87 -9.05
CA ASP A 84 8.40 -25.02 -7.76
C ASP A 84 9.93 -25.03 -7.93
N LYS A 85 10.67 -25.19 -6.82
CA LYS A 85 12.14 -25.23 -6.85
C LYS A 85 12.69 -26.50 -7.48
N GLN A 86 11.88 -27.55 -7.60
CA GLN A 86 12.20 -28.84 -8.21
C GLN A 86 11.94 -28.83 -9.72
N GLY A 87 11.28 -27.79 -10.23
CA GLY A 87 10.91 -27.65 -11.63
C GLY A 87 9.52 -28.18 -11.96
N THR A 88 8.75 -28.64 -10.97
CA THR A 88 7.38 -29.14 -11.11
C THR A 88 6.44 -27.99 -11.45
N ASP A 89 5.60 -28.16 -12.47
CA ASP A 89 4.54 -27.21 -12.77
C ASP A 89 3.34 -27.44 -11.87
N HIS A 90 2.81 -26.35 -11.33
CA HIS A 90 1.61 -26.32 -10.51
C HIS A 90 0.57 -25.40 -11.12
N HIS A 91 -0.69 -25.75 -10.90
CA HIS A 91 -1.83 -24.98 -11.36
C HIS A 91 -3.01 -25.21 -10.41
N ALA A 92 -3.47 -24.15 -9.76
CA ALA A 92 -4.59 -24.22 -8.84
C ALA A 92 -5.41 -22.93 -8.83
N THR A 93 -6.65 -23.02 -8.36
CA THR A 93 -7.55 -21.88 -8.19
C THR A 93 -7.71 -21.56 -6.71
N ALA A 94 -7.29 -20.38 -6.30
CA ALA A 94 -7.55 -19.85 -4.97
C ALA A 94 -9.00 -19.35 -4.86
N LYS A 95 -9.72 -19.74 -3.80
CA LYS A 95 -10.99 -19.13 -3.41
C LYS A 95 -10.75 -18.13 -2.29
N LEU A 96 -10.92 -16.85 -2.58
CA LEU A 96 -10.42 -15.77 -1.73
C LEU A 96 -11.23 -15.62 -0.42
N ALA A 97 -12.54 -15.91 -0.47
CA ALA A 97 -13.40 -15.84 0.70
C ALA A 97 -13.34 -17.09 1.60
N THR A 98 -12.92 -18.23 1.05
CA THR A 98 -12.88 -19.52 1.74
C THR A 98 -11.59 -20.27 1.38
N PRO A 99 -10.42 -19.77 1.80
CA PRO A 99 -9.15 -20.41 1.51
C PRO A 99 -9.07 -21.78 2.20
N VAL A 100 -8.47 -22.75 1.51
CA VAL A 100 -8.25 -24.10 2.05
C VAL A 100 -6.99 -24.16 2.91
N ALA A 101 -6.87 -25.21 3.72
CA ALA A 101 -5.81 -25.34 4.73
C ALA A 101 -4.53 -26.04 4.23
N ASP A 102 -4.59 -26.73 3.09
CA ASP A 102 -3.52 -27.53 2.49
C ASP A 102 -3.61 -27.55 0.96
N GLY A 103 -2.66 -28.22 0.32
CA GLY A 103 -2.63 -28.39 -1.14
C GLY A 103 -2.18 -27.16 -1.93
N ASP A 104 -2.29 -27.29 -3.26
CA ASP A 104 -1.89 -26.26 -4.21
C ASP A 104 -2.81 -25.05 -4.16
N GLU A 105 -4.10 -25.20 -3.80
CA GLU A 105 -5.01 -24.08 -3.63
C GLU A 105 -4.62 -23.17 -2.45
N LYS A 106 -4.07 -23.72 -1.37
CA LYS A 106 -3.48 -22.91 -0.30
C LYS A 106 -2.25 -22.15 -0.78
N THR A 107 -1.40 -22.79 -1.58
CA THR A 107 -0.22 -22.13 -2.16
C THR A 107 -0.64 -21.03 -3.12
N ALA A 108 -1.63 -21.27 -3.98
CA ALA A 108 -2.22 -20.28 -4.88
C ALA A 108 -2.80 -19.10 -4.09
N TYR A 109 -3.53 -19.35 -3.01
CA TYR A 109 -4.05 -18.28 -2.15
C TYR A 109 -2.90 -17.46 -1.52
N ALA A 110 -1.85 -18.11 -1.04
CA ALA A 110 -0.68 -17.41 -0.50
C ALA A 110 0.04 -16.57 -1.56
N ARG A 111 0.14 -17.06 -2.81
CA ARG A 111 0.64 -16.29 -3.94
C ARG A 111 -0.25 -15.10 -4.24
N TRP A 112 -1.57 -15.27 -4.32
CA TRP A 112 -2.48 -14.16 -4.52
C TRP A 112 -2.31 -13.08 -3.44
N VAL A 113 -2.26 -13.47 -2.16
CA VAL A 113 -2.06 -12.52 -1.05
C VAL A 113 -0.76 -11.73 -1.22
N ASN A 114 0.36 -12.38 -1.50
CA ASN A 114 1.66 -11.70 -1.63
C ASN A 114 1.76 -10.90 -2.94
N ASP A 115 1.46 -11.52 -4.07
CA ASP A 115 1.80 -11.00 -5.41
C ASP A 115 0.85 -9.88 -5.80
N SER A 116 -0.44 -10.02 -5.48
CA SER A 116 -1.39 -8.93 -5.67
C SER A 116 -1.10 -7.74 -4.75
N TYR A 117 -0.45 -7.97 -3.59
CA TYR A 117 -0.10 -6.87 -2.69
C TYR A 117 1.09 -6.07 -3.21
N TRP A 118 2.12 -6.73 -3.73
CA TRP A 118 3.19 -6.06 -4.48
C TRP A 118 2.66 -5.27 -5.68
N PHE A 119 1.60 -5.75 -6.33
CA PHE A 119 1.05 -5.09 -7.51
C PHE A 119 0.05 -3.96 -7.18
N LEU A 120 -0.76 -4.11 -6.12
CA LEU A 120 -1.99 -3.32 -5.92
C LEU A 120 -2.11 -2.71 -4.52
N ALA A 121 -1.08 -2.75 -3.67
CA ALA A 121 -1.15 -2.17 -2.31
C ALA A 121 -1.80 -0.77 -2.24
N PRO A 122 -1.51 0.21 -3.14
CA PRO A 122 -2.18 1.51 -3.14
C PRO A 122 -3.71 1.45 -3.27
N LEU A 123 -4.24 0.47 -4.01
CA LEU A 123 -5.67 0.27 -4.20
C LEU A 123 -6.32 -0.51 -3.04
N LYS A 124 -5.50 -1.14 -2.20
CA LYS A 124 -5.92 -1.92 -1.02
C LYS A 124 -5.86 -1.13 0.28
N ILE A 125 -5.44 0.14 0.24
CA ILE A 125 -5.26 0.96 1.44
C ILE A 125 -6.54 1.20 2.24
N ARG A 126 -7.71 0.95 1.63
CA ARG A 126 -9.03 1.05 2.25
C ARG A 126 -9.70 -0.30 2.51
N ASP A 127 -8.99 -1.41 2.31
CA ASP A 127 -9.51 -2.74 2.60
C ASP A 127 -9.83 -2.83 4.11
N LYS A 128 -10.87 -3.58 4.45
CA LYS A 128 -11.24 -3.82 5.85
C LYS A 128 -10.04 -4.41 6.60
N GLY A 129 -9.78 -3.92 7.81
CA GLY A 129 -8.66 -4.37 8.64
C GLY A 129 -7.35 -3.63 8.38
N VAL A 130 -7.28 -2.71 7.41
CA VAL A 130 -6.14 -1.80 7.24
C VAL A 130 -6.34 -0.55 8.09
N THR A 131 -5.35 -0.22 8.91
CA THR A 131 -5.27 1.07 9.62
C THR A 131 -4.21 1.93 8.96
N VAL A 132 -4.54 3.20 8.69
CA VAL A 132 -3.68 4.16 7.99
C VAL A 132 -3.42 5.35 8.90
N GLU A 133 -2.14 5.64 9.13
CA GLU A 133 -1.69 6.80 9.91
C GLU A 133 -0.76 7.68 9.09
N ALA A 134 -0.77 8.98 9.34
CA ALA A 134 0.19 9.90 8.72
C ALA A 134 1.55 9.74 9.43
N GLY A 135 2.55 9.26 8.70
CA GLY A 135 3.93 9.12 9.19
C GLY A 135 4.74 10.42 9.13
N GLY A 136 4.18 11.47 8.53
CA GLY A 136 4.83 12.76 8.32
C GLY A 136 5.87 12.74 7.19
N PRO A 137 6.54 13.88 6.94
CA PRO A 137 7.53 13.99 5.88
C PRO A 137 8.80 13.22 6.22
N LYS A 138 9.29 12.43 5.27
CA LYS A 138 10.60 11.75 5.32
C LYS A 138 11.40 12.03 4.05
N ASP A 139 12.72 12.10 4.16
CA ASP A 139 13.57 12.18 2.98
C ASP A 139 13.67 10.81 2.30
N LEU A 140 13.49 10.79 0.98
CA LEU A 140 13.76 9.66 0.12
C LEU A 140 14.67 10.13 -1.01
N ASN A 141 15.98 9.91 -0.84
CA ASN A 141 17.02 10.27 -1.80
C ASN A 141 16.98 11.75 -2.21
N GLY A 142 16.89 12.65 -1.22
CA GLY A 142 16.85 14.11 -1.43
C GLY A 142 15.47 14.65 -1.81
N THR A 143 14.43 13.82 -1.79
CA THR A 143 13.04 14.28 -1.95
C THR A 143 12.27 14.11 -0.65
N SER A 144 11.72 15.20 -0.13
CA SER A 144 10.78 15.15 0.99
C SER A 144 9.44 14.57 0.53
N CYS A 145 9.09 13.39 1.06
CA CYS A 145 7.86 12.67 0.77
C CYS A 145 6.99 12.62 2.01
N GLU A 146 5.70 12.94 1.87
CA GLU A 146 4.74 12.58 2.92
C GLU A 146 4.62 11.06 2.99
N THR A 147 4.44 10.53 4.19
CA THR A 147 4.38 9.08 4.39
C THR A 147 3.08 8.62 5.03
N LEU A 148 2.64 7.41 4.66
CA LEU A 148 1.54 6.70 5.29
C LEU A 148 2.07 5.45 5.97
N HIS A 149 1.81 5.29 7.26
CA HIS A 149 2.10 4.07 8.01
C HIS A 149 0.86 3.17 8.01
N LEU A 150 1.07 1.91 7.64
CA LEU A 150 0.04 0.89 7.53
C LEU A 150 0.26 -0.20 8.56
N SER A 151 -0.82 -0.60 9.22
CA SER A 151 -0.90 -1.79 10.07
C SER A 151 -2.18 -2.56 9.79
N PHE A 152 -2.20 -3.85 10.14
CA PHE A 152 -3.30 -4.76 9.80
C PHE A 152 -3.90 -5.41 11.04
N ASP A 153 -5.20 -5.63 11.01
CA ASP A 153 -5.93 -6.37 12.02
C ASP A 153 -6.79 -7.46 11.37
N GLY A 154 -6.47 -8.72 11.69
CA GLY A 154 -7.23 -9.88 11.24
C GLY A 154 -7.27 -10.11 9.73
N VAL A 155 -6.36 -9.51 8.95
CA VAL A 155 -6.30 -9.65 7.48
C VAL A 155 -4.90 -9.98 6.95
N GLY A 156 -4.85 -10.55 5.75
CA GLY A 156 -3.61 -11.05 5.15
C GLY A 156 -3.12 -12.34 5.79
N MET A 157 -1.94 -12.80 5.34
CA MET A 157 -1.27 -13.98 5.94
C MET A 157 -0.26 -13.59 7.02
N THR A 158 0.14 -12.32 7.07
CA THR A 158 1.09 -11.78 8.04
C THR A 158 0.54 -10.50 8.68
N PRO A 159 -0.56 -10.59 9.45
CA PRO A 159 -1.29 -9.43 9.97
C PRO A 159 -0.47 -8.53 10.92
N THR A 160 0.69 -9.01 11.38
CA THR A 160 1.57 -8.26 12.28
C THR A 160 2.63 -7.43 11.56
N ASP A 161 2.75 -7.59 10.25
CA ASP A 161 3.68 -6.79 9.46
C ASP A 161 3.14 -5.38 9.26
N GLN A 162 4.03 -4.45 9.00
CA GLN A 162 3.69 -3.04 8.79
C GLN A 162 4.41 -2.51 7.55
N TYR A 163 3.87 -1.41 7.02
CA TYR A 163 4.48 -0.72 5.88
C TYR A 163 4.53 0.78 6.11
N VAL A 164 5.57 1.44 5.60
CA VAL A 164 5.57 2.90 5.43
C VAL A 164 5.63 3.19 3.95
N LEU A 165 4.57 3.79 3.39
CA LEU A 165 4.53 4.20 1.99
C LEU A 165 5.06 5.63 1.84
N TYR A 166 5.98 5.84 0.91
CA TYR A 166 6.52 7.16 0.56
C TYR A 166 5.78 7.71 -0.65
N LEU A 167 5.05 8.81 -0.48
CA LEU A 167 4.23 9.38 -1.55
C LEU A 167 5.02 10.44 -2.33
N ASP A 168 5.00 10.31 -3.65
CA ASP A 168 5.55 11.33 -4.54
C ASP A 168 4.82 12.66 -4.34
N PRO A 169 5.54 13.78 -4.10
CA PRO A 169 4.89 15.05 -3.78
C PRO A 169 4.03 15.60 -4.92
N GLN A 170 4.33 15.25 -6.17
CA GLN A 170 3.64 15.74 -7.37
C GLN A 170 2.50 14.81 -7.79
N THR A 171 2.78 13.52 -7.92
CA THR A 171 1.86 12.54 -8.50
C THR A 171 1.02 11.81 -7.44
N LYS A 172 1.43 11.85 -6.17
CA LYS A 172 0.83 11.11 -5.04
C LYS A 172 0.94 9.58 -5.15
N LEU A 173 1.61 9.06 -6.17
CA LEU A 173 1.91 7.64 -6.30
C LEU A 173 3.01 7.23 -5.30
N VAL A 174 3.08 5.94 -4.97
CA VAL A 174 4.14 5.41 -4.11
C VAL A 174 5.46 5.44 -4.86
N ARG A 175 6.52 5.95 -4.23
CA ARG A 175 7.89 5.90 -4.73
C ARG A 175 8.69 4.74 -4.17
N ALA A 176 8.43 4.44 -2.90
CA ALA A 176 9.04 3.34 -2.18
C ALA A 176 8.12 2.96 -1.02
N TRP A 177 8.36 1.77 -0.49
CA TRP A 177 7.85 1.39 0.82
C TRP A 177 8.96 0.85 1.71
N ASP A 178 8.83 1.05 3.02
CA ASP A 178 9.56 0.26 4.00
C ASP A 178 8.63 -0.85 4.47
N TYR A 179 9.03 -2.10 4.26
CA TYR A 179 8.41 -3.28 4.85
C TYR A 179 9.02 -3.55 6.22
N ILE A 180 8.18 -3.69 7.24
CA ILE A 180 8.57 -3.85 8.63
C ILE A 180 7.93 -5.15 9.14
N PRO A 181 8.65 -6.29 9.08
CA PRO A 181 8.13 -7.56 9.58
C PRO A 181 8.09 -7.56 11.11
N LYS A 182 7.25 -8.41 11.70
CA LYS A 182 7.26 -8.64 13.16
C LYS A 182 8.62 -9.15 13.67
N THR A 183 9.30 -9.96 12.86
CA THR A 183 10.58 -10.59 13.20
C THR A 183 11.54 -10.50 12.02
N GLY A 184 12.82 -10.21 12.31
CA GLY A 184 13.86 -10.06 11.30
C GLY A 184 14.04 -8.61 10.86
N ASP A 185 14.87 -8.41 9.85
CA ASP A 185 15.16 -7.08 9.32
C ASP A 185 14.10 -6.65 8.30
N GLY A 186 13.70 -5.39 8.37
CA GLY A 186 12.88 -4.77 7.35
C GLY A 186 13.63 -4.59 6.04
N MET A 187 12.90 -4.23 4.99
CA MET A 187 13.49 -3.86 3.71
C MET A 187 12.79 -2.66 3.10
N GLN A 188 13.54 -1.84 2.38
CA GLN A 188 12.96 -0.85 1.49
C GLN A 188 12.86 -1.42 0.08
N ALA A 189 11.75 -1.18 -0.60
CA ALA A 189 11.62 -1.47 -2.02
C ALA A 189 11.06 -0.28 -2.78
N THR A 190 11.55 -0.07 -4.00
CA THR A 190 11.06 0.99 -4.87
C THR A 190 9.74 0.61 -5.53
N TRP A 191 9.03 1.62 -6.05
CA TRP A 191 7.82 1.48 -6.85
C TRP A 191 8.02 2.30 -8.12
N GLU A 192 8.25 1.62 -9.24
CA GLU A 192 8.76 2.23 -10.45
C GLU A 192 7.99 1.78 -11.70
N LYS A 193 8.31 2.46 -12.83
CA LYS A 193 7.83 2.10 -14.18
C LYS A 193 6.30 2.06 -14.28
N TYR A 194 5.64 3.03 -13.65
CA TYR A 194 4.19 3.13 -13.66
C TYR A 194 3.60 3.15 -15.08
N GLN A 195 2.54 2.37 -15.27
CA GLN A 195 1.77 2.27 -16.50
C GLN A 195 0.26 2.27 -16.19
N THR A 196 -0.56 2.66 -17.16
CA THR A 196 -2.02 2.73 -16.98
C THR A 196 -2.74 1.59 -17.70
N PHE A 197 -3.59 0.86 -16.98
CA PHE A 197 -4.40 -0.26 -17.49
C PHE A 197 -5.85 -0.09 -17.06
N ALA A 198 -6.76 0.07 -18.02
CA ALA A 198 -8.20 0.27 -17.78
C ALA A 198 -8.51 1.34 -16.70
N GLY A 199 -7.72 2.42 -16.67
CA GLY A 199 -7.87 3.51 -15.70
C GLY A 199 -7.18 3.31 -14.35
N LEU A 200 -6.45 2.21 -14.14
CA LEU A 200 -5.58 1.99 -12.99
C LEU A 200 -4.14 2.36 -13.32
N THR A 201 -3.45 3.10 -12.45
CA THR A 201 -2.04 3.48 -12.63
C THR A 201 -1.18 2.65 -11.68
N LEU A 202 -0.44 1.68 -12.25
CA LEU A 202 0.18 0.58 -11.51
C LEU A 202 1.70 0.55 -11.75
N ALA A 203 2.47 0.37 -10.68
CA ALA A 203 3.91 0.12 -10.80
C ALA A 203 4.15 -1.27 -11.39
N THR A 204 5.17 -1.40 -12.23
CA THR A 204 5.51 -2.68 -12.87
C THR A 204 6.89 -3.19 -12.48
N GLU A 205 7.62 -2.46 -11.64
CA GLU A 205 8.96 -2.80 -11.18
C GLU A 205 9.18 -2.36 -9.73
N HIS A 206 9.78 -3.25 -8.93
CA HIS A 206 10.19 -2.97 -7.55
C HIS A 206 11.60 -3.48 -7.29
N ASN A 207 12.51 -2.59 -6.92
CA ASN A 207 13.90 -2.94 -6.63
C ASN A 207 14.15 -2.96 -5.12
N PHE A 208 14.77 -4.02 -4.61
CA PHE A 208 15.10 -4.20 -3.19
C PHE A 208 16.24 -5.22 -3.02
N ASN A 209 17.22 -4.94 -2.15
CA ASN A 209 18.27 -5.89 -1.77
C ASN A 209 18.94 -6.64 -2.95
N GLY A 210 19.22 -5.95 -4.06
CA GLY A 210 19.83 -6.53 -5.27
C GLY A 210 18.90 -7.44 -6.09
N LYS A 211 17.61 -7.47 -5.76
CA LYS A 211 16.55 -8.17 -6.49
C LYS A 211 15.58 -7.18 -7.11
N THR A 212 14.87 -7.67 -8.11
CA THR A 212 13.81 -6.94 -8.78
C THR A 212 12.57 -7.81 -8.83
N ILE A 213 11.42 -7.29 -8.43
CA ILE A 213 10.13 -7.85 -8.80
C ILE A 213 9.66 -7.13 -10.06
N ARG A 214 9.27 -7.89 -11.09
CA ARG A 214 8.62 -7.38 -12.31
C ARG A 214 7.20 -7.91 -12.40
N LEU A 215 6.29 -7.02 -12.77
CA LEU A 215 4.91 -7.36 -13.08
C LEU A 215 4.77 -7.26 -14.61
N THR A 216 4.60 -8.41 -15.26
CA THR A 216 4.53 -8.52 -16.72
C THR A 216 3.18 -9.08 -17.15
N ASP A 217 2.94 -9.12 -18.47
CA ASP A 217 1.72 -9.69 -19.06
C ASP A 217 0.42 -9.10 -18.48
N ILE A 218 0.48 -7.82 -18.11
CA ILE A 218 -0.59 -7.16 -17.39
C ILE A 218 -1.77 -6.93 -18.35
N LYS A 219 -2.94 -7.40 -17.93
CA LYS A 219 -4.21 -7.09 -18.58
C LYS A 219 -5.27 -6.84 -17.52
N VAL A 220 -5.95 -5.70 -17.62
CA VAL A 220 -7.09 -5.35 -16.77
C VAL A 220 -8.33 -5.25 -17.64
N THR A 221 -9.36 -6.03 -17.30
CA THR A 221 -10.67 -5.97 -17.97
C THR A 221 -11.66 -5.28 -17.04
N SER A 222 -12.36 -4.26 -17.55
CA SER A 222 -13.35 -3.48 -16.79
C SER A 222 -14.66 -3.34 -17.56
N ASP A 223 -15.77 -3.12 -16.87
CA ASP A 223 -17.01 -2.66 -17.48
C ASP A 223 -16.78 -1.33 -18.21
N LYS A 224 -17.52 -1.13 -19.31
CA LYS A 224 -17.54 0.14 -20.04
C LYS A 224 -18.23 1.24 -19.23
#